data_AF-A0A5B1LNB8-F1
#
_entry.id   AF-A0A5B1LNB8-F1
#
_cell.length_a   1.000
_cell.length_b   1.000
_cell.length_c   1.000
_cell.angle_alpha   90.00
_cell.angle_beta   90.00
_cell.angle_gamma   90.00
#
_symmetry.space_group_name_H-M   'P 1'
#
loop_
_entity.id
_entity.type
_entity.pdbx_description
1 polymer ?
#
loop_
_entity_poly.entity_id
_entity_poly.type
_entity_poly.pdbx_seq_one_letter_code
_entity_poly.pdbx_strand_id
1 'polypeptide(L)'
;MGLLPIAIGVGLMAAAIVVSSTRSRSDGDLDWSNYSVGLSATAALLVLTLGTMILGSGRGREELVTWPGVVGILGAATMLGIGLEDIDGSDDWLAYLVGGVVVVLAVVGYAAVRRGAFVITAIAGLGAIYAQLSDDVILDIGNDDDWAIIGAATVAAFVLGITALGWLLPSRALSGIVMGIVGVIGLNGILLALAVSQFFDGLFGGGDDYYDYSSTEQTYTPPKPPDYDNDVYIILAIVAVLTLLWALAASLEGNPGFTVLAIVMPAIAVPSATFVLAVEHPTWWGSGLAVGGGLILGAVGLKGLLSRDKT
;
A
#
# COMPACT_ATOMS: atom_id res chain seq x y z
N MET A 1 4.61 -33.59 8.01
CA MET A 1 5.68 -32.93 7.23
C MET A 1 5.83 -31.52 7.76
N GLY A 2 7.06 -31.02 7.96
CA GLY A 2 7.28 -29.67 8.46
C GLY A 2 6.85 -28.61 7.45
N LEU A 3 6.63 -27.38 7.90
CA LEU A 3 6.33 -26.22 7.04
C LEU A 3 7.50 -25.83 6.12
N LEU A 4 8.73 -26.19 6.52
CA LEU A 4 9.97 -25.76 5.88
C LEU A 4 10.13 -26.24 4.43
N PRO A 5 9.92 -27.53 4.06
CA PRO A 5 9.98 -27.95 2.67
C PRO A 5 8.93 -27.28 1.77
N ILE A 6 7.73 -27.01 2.29
CA ILE A 6 6.66 -26.33 1.56
C ILE A 6 7.07 -24.89 1.28
N ALA A 7 7.53 -24.17 2.31
CA ALA A 7 8.00 -22.79 2.18
C ALA A 7 9.16 -22.67 1.18
N ILE A 8 10.15 -23.57 1.24
CA ILE A 8 11.27 -23.58 0.29
C ILE A 8 10.79 -23.88 -1.12
N GLY A 9 9.96 -24.91 -1.32
CA GLY A 9 9.46 -25.27 -2.65
C GLY A 9 8.62 -24.16 -3.29
N VAL A 10 7.70 -23.58 -2.52
CA VAL A 10 6.88 -22.44 -2.96
C VAL A 10 7.75 -21.21 -3.22
N GLY A 11 8.73 -20.94 -2.36
CA GLY A 11 9.66 -19.81 -2.52
C GLY A 11 10.52 -19.92 -3.78
N LEU A 12 11.03 -21.11 -4.09
CA LEU A 12 11.80 -21.35 -5.33
C LEU A 12 10.92 -21.20 -6.58
N MET A 13 9.67 -21.67 -6.54
CA MET A 13 8.72 -21.46 -7.64
C MET A 13 8.36 -19.97 -7.80
N ALA A 14 8.14 -19.25 -6.70
CA ALA A 14 7.92 -17.80 -6.72
C ALA A 14 9.12 -17.07 -7.33
N ALA A 15 10.34 -17.44 -6.96
CA ALA A 15 11.56 -16.88 -7.53
C ALA A 15 11.66 -17.15 -9.04
N ALA A 16 11.32 -18.36 -9.49
CA ALA A 16 11.28 -18.69 -10.91
C ALA A 16 10.26 -17.85 -11.68
N ILE A 17 9.08 -17.62 -11.10
CA ILE A 17 8.04 -16.73 -11.66
C ILE A 17 8.57 -15.30 -11.78
N VAL A 18 9.20 -14.76 -10.72
CA VAL A 18 9.73 -13.39 -10.73
C VAL A 18 10.87 -13.25 -11.75
N VAL A 19 11.82 -14.17 -11.78
CA VAL A 19 12.93 -14.15 -12.75
C VAL A 19 12.39 -14.27 -14.18
N SER A 20 11.45 -15.19 -14.43
CA SER A 20 10.78 -15.32 -15.71
C SER A 20 10.06 -14.02 -16.09
N SER A 21 9.29 -13.43 -15.18
CA SER A 21 8.50 -12.22 -15.43
C SER A 21 9.37 -11.02 -15.85
N THR A 22 10.48 -10.81 -15.14
CA THR A 22 11.42 -9.71 -15.40
C THR A 22 12.26 -9.90 -16.67
N ARG A 23 12.35 -11.14 -17.19
CA ARG A 23 13.16 -11.47 -18.37
C ARG A 23 12.35 -11.76 -19.62
N SER A 24 11.06 -12.03 -19.50
CA SER A 24 10.21 -12.39 -20.65
C SER A 24 10.05 -11.26 -21.67
N ARG A 25 10.41 -10.02 -21.30
CA ARG A 25 10.26 -8.80 -22.13
C ARG A 25 11.52 -7.94 -22.20
N SER A 26 12.70 -8.47 -21.83
CA SER A 26 13.90 -7.62 -21.72
C SER A 26 14.31 -6.93 -23.03
N ASP A 27 13.95 -7.54 -24.16
CA ASP A 27 14.38 -7.11 -25.49
C ASP A 27 13.21 -6.51 -26.31
N GLY A 28 12.08 -6.20 -25.64
CA GLY A 28 10.85 -5.67 -26.24
C GLY A 28 9.86 -6.76 -26.69
N ASP A 29 10.36 -7.80 -27.35
CA ASP A 29 9.55 -8.96 -27.75
C ASP A 29 9.36 -9.98 -26.62
N LEU A 30 8.29 -10.77 -26.70
CA LEU A 30 8.03 -11.86 -25.76
C LEU A 30 9.00 -13.04 -25.98
N ASP A 31 9.91 -13.25 -25.04
CA ASP A 31 10.74 -14.44 -24.98
C ASP A 31 9.92 -15.63 -24.45
N TRP A 32 9.39 -16.42 -25.39
CA TRP A 32 8.61 -17.63 -25.12
C TRP A 32 9.34 -18.66 -24.24
N SER A 33 10.68 -18.74 -24.31
CA SER A 33 11.45 -19.67 -23.50
C SER A 33 11.32 -19.28 -22.03
N ASN A 34 11.64 -18.03 -21.70
CA ASN A 34 11.52 -17.52 -20.34
C ASN A 34 10.07 -17.47 -19.86
N TYR A 35 9.14 -17.04 -20.71
CA TYR A 35 7.72 -16.95 -20.38
C TYR A 35 7.11 -18.33 -20.05
N SER A 36 7.48 -19.37 -20.82
CA SER A 36 7.01 -20.75 -20.56
C SER A 36 7.48 -21.32 -19.23
N VAL A 37 8.66 -20.93 -18.75
CA VAL A 37 9.16 -21.31 -17.41
C VAL A 37 8.27 -20.72 -16.32
N GLY A 38 7.93 -19.44 -16.42
CA GLY A 38 7.03 -18.77 -15.47
C GLY A 38 5.62 -19.36 -15.49
N LEU A 39 5.08 -19.63 -16.67
CA LEU A 39 3.79 -20.30 -16.83
C LEU A 39 3.79 -21.71 -16.24
N SER A 40 4.83 -22.51 -16.48
CA SER A 40 4.90 -23.88 -15.95
C SER A 40 5.05 -23.91 -14.43
N ALA A 41 5.85 -23.01 -13.84
CA ALA A 41 5.95 -22.86 -12.39
C ALA A 41 4.60 -22.46 -11.77
N THR A 42 3.91 -21.50 -12.39
CA THR A 42 2.58 -21.05 -11.98
C THR A 42 1.56 -22.19 -12.07
N ALA A 43 1.53 -22.91 -13.20
CA ALA A 43 0.62 -24.03 -13.42
C ALA A 43 0.90 -25.15 -12.40
N ALA A 44 2.16 -25.46 -12.12
CA ALA A 44 2.53 -26.46 -11.11
C ALA A 44 1.99 -26.10 -9.72
N LEU A 45 2.12 -24.84 -9.30
CA LEU A 45 1.58 -24.35 -8.02
C LEU A 45 0.04 -24.45 -7.97
N LEU A 46 -0.65 -24.03 -9.03
CA LEU A 46 -2.11 -24.07 -9.09
C LEU A 46 -2.65 -25.51 -9.16
N VAL A 47 -2.01 -26.40 -9.93
CA VAL A 47 -2.38 -27.82 -10.01
C VAL A 47 -2.13 -28.51 -8.67
N LEU A 48 -1.01 -28.22 -7.99
CA LEU A 48 -0.75 -28.74 -6.66
C LEU A 48 -1.83 -28.27 -5.67
N THR A 49 -2.21 -26.99 -5.74
CA THR A 49 -3.28 -26.42 -4.91
C THR A 49 -4.61 -27.11 -5.15
N LEU A 50 -5.02 -27.25 -6.41
CA LEU A 50 -6.28 -27.89 -6.77
C LEU A 50 -6.28 -29.37 -6.40
N GLY A 51 -5.19 -30.08 -6.67
CA GLY A 51 -5.02 -31.49 -6.32
C GLY A 51 -5.10 -31.71 -4.81
N THR A 52 -4.46 -30.84 -4.01
CA THR A 52 -4.53 -30.91 -2.54
C THR A 52 -5.89 -30.48 -2.00
N MET A 53 -6.60 -29.57 -2.66
CA MET A 53 -7.99 -29.25 -2.33
C MET A 53 -8.91 -30.47 -2.51
N ILE A 54 -8.77 -31.23 -3.60
CA ILE A 54 -9.65 -32.35 -3.94
C ILE A 54 -9.28 -33.63 -3.17
N LEU A 55 -7.98 -33.96 -3.11
CA LEU A 55 -7.49 -35.25 -2.63
C LEU A 55 -6.90 -35.20 -1.21
N GLY A 56 -6.58 -34.01 -0.71
CA GLY A 56 -5.94 -33.84 0.59
C GLY A 56 -6.91 -33.98 1.76
N SER A 57 -6.42 -34.46 2.90
CA SER A 57 -7.16 -34.47 4.17
C SER A 57 -6.24 -34.10 5.35
N GLY A 58 -6.82 -33.58 6.43
CA GLY A 58 -6.11 -33.21 7.66
C GLY A 58 -5.38 -31.87 7.62
N ARG A 59 -4.65 -31.55 8.70
CA ARG A 59 -3.99 -30.24 8.92
C ARG A 59 -2.95 -29.85 7.86
N GLY A 60 -2.27 -30.83 7.25
CA GLY A 60 -1.28 -30.58 6.20
C GLY A 60 -1.90 -30.06 4.91
N ARG A 61 -3.19 -30.35 4.66
CA ARG A 61 -3.93 -29.89 3.49
C ARG A 61 -4.01 -28.37 3.45
N GLU A 62 -4.33 -27.73 4.57
CA GLU A 62 -4.58 -26.29 4.61
C GLU A 62 -3.33 -25.50 4.20
N GLU A 63 -2.15 -25.91 4.68
CA GLU A 63 -0.87 -25.27 4.34
C GLU A 63 -0.46 -25.53 2.88
N LEU A 64 -0.68 -26.76 2.39
CA LEU A 64 -0.40 -27.15 1.00
C LEU A 64 -1.35 -26.53 -0.02
N VAL A 65 -2.53 -26.09 0.42
CA VAL A 65 -3.46 -25.34 -0.42
C VAL A 65 -3.16 -23.84 -0.35
N THR A 66 -2.86 -23.33 0.85
CA THR A 66 -2.77 -21.88 1.06
C THR A 66 -1.54 -21.27 0.39
N TRP A 67 -0.33 -21.80 0.65
CA TRP A 67 0.89 -21.17 0.15
C TRP A 67 1.10 -21.37 -1.36
N PRO A 68 1.01 -22.60 -1.90
CA PRO A 68 1.00 -22.79 -3.34
C PRO A 68 -0.14 -22.03 -4.03
N GLY A 69 -1.32 -21.95 -3.40
CA GLY A 69 -2.48 -21.28 -3.98
C GLY A 69 -2.27 -19.79 -4.13
N VAL A 70 -1.85 -19.10 -3.06
CA VAL A 70 -1.58 -17.66 -3.11
C VAL A 70 -0.50 -17.31 -4.12
N VAL A 71 0.63 -18.02 -4.11
CA VAL A 71 1.73 -17.75 -5.05
C VAL A 71 1.33 -18.11 -6.48
N GLY A 72 0.57 -19.19 -6.68
CA GLY A 72 0.05 -19.57 -7.99
C GLY A 72 -0.94 -18.53 -8.55
N ILE A 73 -1.79 -17.95 -7.71
CA ILE A 73 -2.72 -16.87 -8.12
C ILE A 73 -1.94 -15.63 -8.55
N LEU A 74 -0.96 -15.19 -7.74
CA LEU A 74 -0.12 -14.05 -8.08
C LEU A 74 0.71 -14.31 -9.34
N GLY A 75 1.27 -15.52 -9.49
CA GLY A 75 1.99 -15.92 -10.69
C GLY A 75 1.09 -15.91 -11.93
N ALA A 76 -0.15 -16.38 -11.83
CA ALA A 76 -1.11 -16.36 -12.92
C ALA A 76 -1.43 -14.92 -13.34
N ALA A 77 -1.61 -14.03 -12.37
CA ALA A 77 -1.83 -12.61 -12.59
C ALA A 77 -0.64 -11.97 -13.34
N THR A 78 0.58 -12.21 -12.86
CA THR A 78 1.81 -11.70 -13.49
C THR A 78 2.00 -12.22 -14.91
N MET A 79 1.79 -13.52 -15.13
CA MET A 79 1.95 -14.12 -16.46
C MET A 79 0.84 -13.65 -17.42
N LEU A 80 -0.40 -13.47 -16.94
CA LEU A 80 -1.47 -12.86 -17.73
C LEU A 80 -1.13 -11.43 -18.14
N GLY A 81 -0.58 -10.61 -17.23
CA GLY A 81 -0.13 -9.26 -17.54
C GLY A 81 0.86 -9.25 -18.69
N ILE A 82 1.95 -10.00 -18.56
CA ILE A 82 3.04 -10.05 -19.56
C ILE A 82 2.57 -10.63 -20.91
N GLY A 83 1.71 -11.65 -20.86
CA GLY A 83 1.25 -12.34 -22.07
C GLY A 83 0.26 -11.53 -22.90
N LEU A 84 -0.43 -10.55 -22.29
CA LEU A 84 -1.48 -9.75 -22.93
C LEU A 84 -1.06 -8.28 -23.13
N GLU A 85 0.14 -7.90 -22.72
CA GLU A 85 0.69 -6.54 -22.81
C GLU A 85 0.77 -5.97 -24.25
N ASP A 86 0.92 -6.82 -25.28
CA ASP A 86 0.99 -6.36 -26.67
C ASP A 86 -0.38 -6.21 -27.35
N ILE A 87 -1.48 -6.47 -26.62
CA ILE A 87 -2.81 -6.33 -27.22
C ILE A 87 -3.13 -4.84 -27.29
N ASP A 88 -3.41 -4.34 -28.48
CA ASP A 88 -3.82 -2.94 -28.68
C ASP A 88 -4.92 -2.55 -27.68
N GLY A 89 -4.65 -1.49 -26.90
CA GLY A 89 -5.54 -0.98 -25.86
C GLY A 89 -5.48 -1.77 -24.54
N SER A 90 -4.48 -2.62 -24.31
CA SER A 90 -4.28 -3.35 -23.05
C SER A 90 -4.23 -2.43 -21.83
N ASP A 91 -3.67 -1.24 -21.97
CA ASP A 91 -3.45 -0.31 -20.85
C ASP A 91 -4.77 0.07 -20.15
N ASP A 92 -5.89 0.10 -20.88
CA ASP A 92 -7.20 0.49 -20.36
C ASP A 92 -7.92 -0.62 -19.56
N TRP A 93 -7.57 -1.89 -19.79
CA TRP A 93 -8.35 -3.02 -19.25
C TRP A 93 -7.53 -4.14 -18.60
N LEU A 94 -6.23 -4.22 -18.89
CA LEU A 94 -5.38 -5.31 -18.44
C LEU A 94 -5.27 -5.35 -16.91
N ALA A 95 -5.12 -4.19 -16.27
CA ALA A 95 -5.08 -4.10 -14.81
C ALA A 95 -6.39 -4.58 -14.16
N TYR A 96 -7.55 -4.26 -14.77
CA TYR A 96 -8.84 -4.78 -14.32
C TYR A 96 -8.95 -6.29 -14.48
N LEU A 97 -8.47 -6.86 -15.60
CA LEU A 97 -8.46 -8.31 -15.79
C LEU A 97 -7.55 -8.97 -14.77
N VAL A 98 -6.30 -8.51 -14.65
CA VAL A 98 -5.28 -9.09 -13.78
C VAL A 98 -5.76 -9.03 -12.33
N GLY A 99 -6.18 -7.87 -11.84
CA GLY A 99 -6.71 -7.71 -10.49
C GLY A 99 -8.00 -8.50 -10.28
N GLY A 100 -8.89 -8.56 -11.28
CA GLY A 100 -10.13 -9.34 -11.23
C GLY A 100 -9.87 -10.84 -11.10
N VAL A 101 -8.93 -11.39 -11.86
CA VAL A 101 -8.51 -12.79 -11.76
C VAL A 101 -7.95 -13.09 -10.37
N VAL A 102 -7.09 -12.21 -9.83
CA VAL A 102 -6.55 -12.36 -8.47
C VAL A 102 -7.68 -12.42 -7.45
N VAL A 103 -8.63 -11.47 -7.52
CA VAL A 103 -9.76 -11.41 -6.57
C VAL A 103 -10.64 -12.65 -6.67
N VAL A 104 -11.05 -13.06 -7.86
CA VAL A 104 -11.92 -14.22 -8.07
C VAL A 104 -11.26 -15.50 -7.53
N LEU A 105 -10.01 -15.76 -7.91
CA LEU A 105 -9.31 -16.95 -7.45
C LEU A 105 -9.03 -16.92 -5.95
N ALA A 106 -8.72 -15.75 -5.39
CA ALA A 106 -8.52 -15.58 -3.96
C ALA A 106 -9.82 -15.80 -3.17
N VAL A 107 -10.97 -15.33 -3.67
CA VAL A 107 -12.29 -15.59 -3.07
C VAL A 107 -12.60 -17.08 -3.08
N VAL A 108 -12.34 -17.79 -4.19
CA VAL A 108 -12.51 -19.24 -4.27
C VAL A 108 -11.60 -19.96 -3.27
N GLY A 109 -10.32 -19.55 -3.17
CA GLY A 109 -9.38 -20.10 -2.19
C GLY A 109 -9.81 -19.84 -0.74
N TYR A 110 -10.30 -18.64 -0.44
CA TYR A 110 -10.84 -18.28 0.87
C TYR A 110 -12.09 -19.09 1.21
N ALA A 111 -13.01 -19.27 0.26
CA ALA A 111 -14.20 -20.08 0.47
C ALA A 111 -13.85 -21.56 0.78
N ALA A 112 -12.78 -22.08 0.17
CA ALA A 112 -12.33 -23.46 0.35
C ALA A 112 -11.62 -23.71 1.69
N VAL A 113 -10.73 -22.81 2.14
CA VAL A 113 -9.85 -23.07 3.31
C VAL A 113 -10.05 -22.07 4.46
N ARG A 114 -10.73 -20.95 4.23
CA ARG A 114 -10.98 -19.86 5.20
C ARG A 114 -9.71 -19.31 5.85
N ARG A 115 -8.63 -19.20 5.08
CA ARG A 115 -7.32 -18.68 5.55
C ARG A 115 -7.11 -17.23 5.16
N GLY A 116 -6.53 -16.46 6.08
CA GLY A 116 -6.28 -15.02 5.91
C GLY A 116 -5.33 -14.68 4.75
N ALA A 117 -4.46 -15.59 4.32
CA ALA A 117 -3.55 -15.35 3.20
C ALA A 117 -4.32 -15.03 1.91
N PHE A 118 -5.43 -15.72 1.63
CA PHE A 118 -6.29 -15.42 0.49
C PHE A 118 -6.98 -14.05 0.61
N VAL A 119 -7.27 -13.58 1.83
CA VAL A 119 -7.79 -12.21 2.02
C VAL A 119 -6.73 -11.19 1.61
N ILE A 120 -5.48 -11.41 2.00
CA ILE A 120 -4.36 -10.52 1.61
C ILE A 120 -4.18 -10.54 0.08
N THR A 121 -4.27 -11.70 -0.56
CA THR A 121 -4.21 -11.82 -2.01
C THR A 121 -5.36 -11.09 -2.70
N ALA A 122 -6.58 -11.20 -2.18
CA ALA A 122 -7.72 -10.46 -2.70
C ALA A 122 -7.54 -8.94 -2.55
N ILE A 123 -6.98 -8.49 -1.41
CA ILE A 123 -6.64 -7.07 -1.20
C ILE A 123 -5.63 -6.60 -2.24
N ALA A 124 -4.60 -7.39 -2.55
CA ALA A 124 -3.63 -7.05 -3.59
C ALA A 124 -4.28 -6.92 -4.98
N GLY A 125 -5.19 -7.85 -5.34
CA GLY A 125 -5.96 -7.77 -6.58
C GLY A 125 -6.89 -6.57 -6.65
N LEU A 126 -7.59 -6.24 -5.56
CA LEU A 126 -8.39 -5.02 -5.45
C LEU A 126 -7.52 -3.76 -5.55
N GLY A 127 -6.30 -3.81 -5.02
CA GLY A 127 -5.33 -2.72 -5.14
C GLY A 127 -4.95 -2.44 -6.58
N ALA A 128 -4.73 -3.49 -7.39
CA ALA A 128 -4.46 -3.33 -8.82
C ALA A 128 -5.65 -2.73 -9.58
N ILE A 129 -6.87 -3.20 -9.31
CA ILE A 129 -8.11 -2.62 -9.88
C ILE A 129 -8.25 -1.16 -9.48
N TYR A 130 -8.02 -0.85 -8.21
CA TYR A 130 -8.20 0.49 -7.69
C TYR A 130 -7.14 1.46 -8.20
N ALA A 131 -5.91 1.00 -8.40
CA ALA A 131 -4.86 1.80 -9.02
C ALA A 131 -5.25 2.23 -10.44
N GLN A 132 -5.73 1.29 -11.27
CA GLN A 132 -6.24 1.61 -12.61
C GLN A 132 -7.44 2.55 -12.55
N LEU A 133 -8.42 2.28 -11.67
CA LEU A 133 -9.59 3.14 -11.51
C LEU A 133 -9.20 4.57 -11.11
N SER A 134 -8.14 4.70 -10.32
CA SER A 134 -7.62 6.01 -9.93
C SER A 134 -6.95 6.72 -11.11
N ASP A 135 -6.18 6.00 -11.93
CA ASP A 135 -5.59 6.53 -13.16
C ASP A 135 -6.67 7.03 -14.12
N ASP A 136 -7.68 6.19 -14.39
CA ASP A 136 -8.74 6.46 -15.36
C ASP A 136 -9.67 7.61 -14.93
N VAL A 137 -10.00 7.72 -13.64
CA VAL A 137 -11.05 8.63 -13.15
C VAL A 137 -10.46 9.86 -12.47
N ILE A 138 -9.38 9.70 -11.72
CA ILE A 138 -8.93 10.72 -10.78
C ILE A 138 -7.90 11.64 -11.42
N LEU A 139 -7.02 11.13 -12.29
CA LEU A 139 -6.06 11.97 -13.02
C LEU A 139 -6.73 12.85 -14.08
N ASP A 140 -7.92 12.48 -14.57
CA ASP A 140 -8.70 13.31 -15.52
C ASP A 140 -9.41 14.50 -14.83
N ILE A 141 -9.48 14.52 -13.49
CA ILE A 141 -10.22 15.52 -12.70
C ILE A 141 -9.31 16.61 -12.11
N GLY A 142 -8.03 16.31 -11.87
CA GLY A 142 -7.09 17.23 -11.22
C GLY A 142 -6.30 18.11 -12.19
N ASN A 143 -6.03 19.36 -11.80
CA ASN A 143 -4.91 20.10 -12.38
C ASN A 143 -3.59 19.49 -11.83
N ASP A 144 -2.51 19.57 -12.60
CA ASP A 144 -1.19 19.01 -12.26
C ASP A 144 -0.66 19.44 -10.87
N ASP A 145 -1.14 20.56 -10.34
CA ASP A 145 -0.71 21.13 -9.06
C ASP A 145 -1.26 20.39 -7.81
N ASP A 146 -2.34 19.59 -7.92
CA ASP A 146 -3.04 18.97 -6.76
C ASP A 146 -2.76 17.46 -6.58
N TRP A 147 -1.78 16.91 -7.29
CA TRP A 147 -1.54 15.47 -7.38
C TRP A 147 -1.30 14.80 -6.01
N ALA A 148 -0.69 15.50 -5.06
CA ALA A 148 -0.36 14.96 -3.74
C ALA A 148 -1.59 14.82 -2.83
N ILE A 149 -2.48 15.82 -2.83
CA ILE A 149 -3.77 15.76 -2.13
C ILE A 149 -4.60 14.62 -2.70
N ILE A 150 -4.70 14.58 -4.02
CA ILE A 150 -5.46 13.59 -4.76
C ILE A 150 -4.95 12.18 -4.45
N GLY A 151 -3.62 11.97 -4.51
CA GLY A 151 -2.99 10.70 -4.14
C GLY A 151 -3.27 10.30 -2.69
N ALA A 152 -3.19 11.25 -1.75
CA ALA A 152 -3.42 10.96 -0.33
C ALA A 152 -4.89 10.62 -0.04
N ALA A 153 -5.83 11.35 -0.64
CA ALA A 153 -7.25 11.06 -0.56
C ALA A 153 -7.58 9.69 -1.17
N THR A 154 -6.94 9.36 -2.30
CA THR A 154 -7.08 8.08 -3.00
C THR A 154 -6.61 6.92 -2.13
N VAL A 155 -5.42 7.02 -1.52
CA VAL A 155 -4.90 6.03 -0.57
C VAL A 155 -5.84 5.90 0.64
N ALA A 156 -6.28 7.01 1.21
CA ALA A 156 -7.16 7.01 2.38
C ALA A 156 -8.51 6.35 2.08
N ALA A 157 -9.14 6.70 0.96
CA ALA A 157 -10.40 6.12 0.52
C ALA A 157 -10.28 4.60 0.34
N PHE A 158 -9.19 4.13 -0.27
CA PHE A 158 -8.93 2.70 -0.42
C PHE A 158 -8.76 1.99 0.92
N VAL A 159 -7.92 2.55 1.80
CA VAL A 159 -7.66 2.01 3.15
C VAL A 159 -8.96 1.92 3.95
N LEU A 160 -9.77 2.97 3.94
CA LEU A 160 -11.05 3.01 4.64
C LEU A 160 -12.04 2.01 4.03
N GLY A 161 -12.17 1.98 2.70
CA GLY A 161 -13.07 1.08 1.99
C GLY A 161 -12.77 -0.39 2.27
N ILE A 162 -11.51 -0.80 2.09
CA ILE A 162 -11.09 -2.19 2.33
C ILE A 162 -11.15 -2.54 3.83
N THR A 163 -10.80 -1.62 4.73
CA THR A 163 -10.95 -1.87 6.17
C THR A 163 -12.42 -2.07 6.53
N ALA A 164 -13.33 -1.24 6.01
CA ALA A 164 -14.77 -1.36 6.23
C ALA A 164 -15.34 -2.67 5.66
N LEU A 165 -14.94 -3.06 4.45
CA LEU A 165 -15.32 -4.36 3.87
C LEU A 165 -14.77 -5.53 4.70
N GLY A 166 -13.52 -5.42 5.15
CA GLY A 166 -12.86 -6.40 6.00
C GLY A 166 -13.55 -6.59 7.35
N TRP A 167 -14.18 -5.55 7.89
CA TRP A 167 -14.98 -5.61 9.11
C TRP A 167 -16.17 -6.59 9.03
N LEU A 168 -16.64 -6.91 7.83
CA LEU A 168 -17.69 -7.91 7.60
C LEU A 168 -17.16 -9.35 7.67
N LEU A 169 -15.84 -9.53 7.67
CA LEU A 169 -15.20 -10.84 7.66
C LEU A 169 -14.74 -11.26 9.07
N PRO A 170 -14.68 -12.58 9.36
CA PRO A 170 -14.06 -13.09 10.58
C PRO A 170 -12.59 -12.67 10.75
N SER A 171 -11.92 -12.31 9.65
CA SER A 171 -10.53 -11.84 9.60
C SER A 171 -10.39 -10.32 9.67
N ARG A 172 -11.38 -9.60 10.21
CA ARG A 172 -11.42 -8.13 10.29
C ARG A 172 -10.14 -7.46 10.78
N ALA A 173 -9.49 -8.04 11.80
CA ALA A 173 -8.24 -7.49 12.33
C ALA A 173 -7.11 -7.60 11.29
N LEU A 174 -6.99 -8.72 10.58
CA LEU A 174 -5.95 -8.92 9.59
C LEU A 174 -6.09 -7.95 8.41
N SER A 175 -7.30 -7.84 7.85
CA SER A 175 -7.57 -6.93 6.73
C SER A 175 -7.33 -5.47 7.13
N GLY A 176 -7.79 -5.06 8.31
CA GLY A 176 -7.58 -3.71 8.80
C GLY A 176 -6.10 -3.40 9.07
N ILE A 177 -5.34 -4.34 9.62
CA ILE A 177 -3.91 -4.16 9.88
C ILE A 177 -3.12 -4.06 8.57
N VAL A 178 -3.37 -4.97 7.62
CA VAL A 178 -2.69 -4.97 6.32
C VAL A 178 -2.98 -3.68 5.56
N MET A 179 -4.23 -3.23 5.54
CA MET A 179 -4.58 -1.95 4.94
C MET A 179 -3.98 -0.76 5.69
N GLY A 180 -3.88 -0.83 7.01
CA GLY A 180 -3.18 0.18 7.77
C GLY A 180 -1.71 0.30 7.38
N ILE A 181 -1.01 -0.83 7.16
CA ILE A 181 0.38 -0.83 6.68
C ILE A 181 0.47 -0.17 5.29
N VAL A 182 -0.44 -0.52 4.37
CA VAL A 182 -0.51 0.10 3.05
C VAL A 182 -0.75 1.62 3.16
N GLY A 183 -1.67 2.04 4.04
CA GLY A 183 -1.94 3.46 4.30
C GLY A 183 -0.73 4.20 4.86
N VAL A 184 -0.01 3.59 5.81
CA VAL A 184 1.24 4.14 6.36
C VAL A 184 2.27 4.32 5.24
N ILE A 185 2.53 3.29 4.44
CA ILE A 185 3.53 3.35 3.37
C ILE A 185 3.11 4.37 2.30
N GLY A 186 1.85 4.33 1.85
CA GLY A 186 1.36 5.22 0.79
C GLY A 186 1.42 6.69 1.17
N LEU A 187 0.86 7.06 2.33
CA LEU A 187 0.84 8.46 2.77
C LEU A 187 2.23 9.00 3.11
N ASN A 188 3.11 8.17 3.71
CA ASN A 188 4.48 8.59 3.94
C ASN A 188 5.31 8.65 2.65
N GLY A 189 5.01 7.80 1.66
CA GLY A 189 5.60 7.86 0.33
C GLY A 189 5.28 9.17 -0.38
N ILE A 190 4.03 9.63 -0.30
CA ILE A 190 3.60 10.93 -0.85
C ILE A 190 4.32 12.08 -0.15
N LEU A 191 4.35 12.09 1.20
CA LEU A 191 5.08 13.12 1.96
C LEU A 191 6.58 13.12 1.64
N LEU A 192 7.19 11.95 1.44
CA LEU A 192 8.60 11.84 1.06
C LEU A 192 8.82 12.36 -0.36
N ALA A 193 7.92 12.07 -1.30
CA ALA A 193 8.00 12.59 -2.66
C ALA A 193 7.92 14.13 -2.69
N LEU A 194 7.01 14.71 -1.91
CA LEU A 194 6.94 16.17 -1.70
C LEU A 194 8.26 16.73 -1.14
N ALA A 195 8.80 16.11 -0.08
CA ALA A 195 10.07 16.52 0.52
C ALA A 195 11.24 16.49 -0.47
N VAL A 196 11.27 15.46 -1.32
CA VAL A 196 12.27 15.32 -2.37
C VAL A 196 12.08 16.40 -3.44
N SER A 197 10.87 16.61 -3.94
CA SER A 197 10.59 17.63 -4.96
C SER A 197 11.05 19.02 -4.50
N GLN A 198 10.67 19.43 -3.29
CA GLN A 198 11.07 20.71 -2.71
C GLN A 198 12.58 20.85 -2.52
N PHE A 199 13.28 19.77 -2.14
CA PHE A 199 14.74 19.77 -2.01
C PHE A 199 15.43 19.97 -3.37
N PHE A 200 14.96 19.29 -4.42
CA PHE A 200 15.53 19.40 -5.76
C PHE A 200 15.17 20.73 -6.43
N ASP A 201 13.95 21.23 -6.26
CA ASP A 201 13.55 22.55 -6.74
C ASP A 201 14.37 23.66 -6.06
N GLY A 202 14.66 23.52 -4.76
CA GLY A 202 15.56 24.44 -4.06
C GLY A 202 17.02 24.37 -4.52
N LEU A 203 17.47 23.23 -5.06
CA LEU A 203 18.87 23.01 -5.49
C LEU A 203 19.11 23.35 -6.97
N PHE A 204 18.10 23.14 -7.83
CA PHE A 204 18.19 23.27 -9.29
C PHE A 204 17.24 24.33 -9.88
N GLY A 205 16.18 24.73 -9.18
CA GLY A 205 15.19 25.71 -9.64
C GLY A 205 15.70 27.16 -9.76
N GLY A 206 16.97 27.42 -9.41
CA GLY A 206 17.65 28.68 -9.70
C GLY A 206 18.26 28.79 -11.10
N GLY A 207 18.08 27.78 -11.98
CA GLY A 207 18.78 27.69 -13.27
C GLY A 207 17.95 27.96 -14.54
N ASP A 208 16.62 27.86 -14.49
CA ASP A 208 15.78 28.09 -15.67
C ASP A 208 15.23 29.52 -15.67
N ASP A 209 16.12 30.45 -16.06
CA ASP A 209 15.73 31.76 -16.55
C ASP A 209 14.82 31.58 -17.78
N TYR A 210 13.51 31.60 -17.55
CA TYR A 210 12.52 31.95 -18.56
C TYR A 210 12.79 33.41 -18.96
N TYR A 211 13.63 33.60 -19.99
CA TYR A 211 13.86 34.91 -20.61
C TYR A 211 12.59 35.39 -21.31
N ASP A 212 11.67 36.00 -20.56
CA ASP A 212 10.63 36.84 -21.13
C ASP A 212 11.28 38.14 -21.65
N TYR A 213 11.56 38.16 -22.95
CA TYR A 213 12.07 39.32 -23.69
C TYR A 213 10.92 40.30 -23.97
N SER A 214 10.21 40.76 -22.94
CA SER A 214 9.28 41.88 -23.11
C SER A 214 9.09 42.69 -21.84
N SER A 215 9.32 44.01 -21.99
CA SER A 215 9.07 45.11 -21.05
C SER A 215 10.18 45.47 -20.03
N THR A 216 10.57 46.74 -20.16
CA THR A 216 11.39 47.57 -19.28
C THR A 216 10.79 47.67 -17.87
N GLU A 217 11.65 47.53 -16.85
CA GLU A 217 11.36 47.39 -15.40
C GLU A 217 11.14 45.95 -14.90
N GLN A 218 12.16 45.10 -15.06
CA GLN A 218 12.24 43.81 -14.38
C GLN A 218 12.60 44.01 -12.91
N THR A 219 11.59 43.98 -12.03
CA THR A 219 11.81 43.61 -10.64
C THR A 219 12.10 42.11 -10.64
N TYR A 220 13.35 41.72 -10.40
CA TYR A 220 13.71 40.32 -10.18
C TYR A 220 12.90 39.81 -8.99
N THR A 221 11.82 39.10 -9.28
CA THR A 221 11.07 38.34 -8.29
C THR A 221 11.62 36.93 -8.44
N PRO A 222 12.46 36.44 -7.50
CA PRO A 222 12.94 35.07 -7.60
C PRO A 222 11.72 34.15 -7.72
N PRO A 223 11.78 33.09 -8.56
CA PRO A 223 10.68 32.14 -8.66
C PRO A 223 10.34 31.65 -7.25
N LYS A 224 9.09 31.87 -6.84
CA LYS A 224 8.61 31.37 -5.56
C LYS A 224 8.71 29.84 -5.64
N PRO A 225 9.42 29.16 -4.73
CA PRO A 225 9.40 27.71 -4.70
C PRO A 225 7.94 27.23 -4.58
N PRO A 226 7.59 26.07 -5.15
CA PRO A 226 6.26 25.52 -5.04
C PRO A 226 5.83 25.44 -3.57
N ASP A 227 4.63 25.93 -3.29
CA ASP A 227 4.08 26.08 -1.95
C ASP A 227 3.12 24.93 -1.68
N TYR A 228 3.66 23.88 -1.06
CA TYR A 228 2.92 22.65 -0.72
C TYR A 228 2.26 22.71 0.66
N ASP A 229 2.18 23.88 1.30
CA ASP A 229 1.72 23.99 2.69
C ASP A 229 0.31 23.42 2.86
N ASN A 230 -0.61 23.80 1.97
CA ASN A 230 -1.99 23.34 1.98
C ASN A 230 -2.10 21.81 1.86
N ASP A 231 -1.34 21.22 0.93
CA ASP A 231 -1.30 19.78 0.67
C ASP A 231 -0.85 19.02 1.91
N VAL A 232 0.23 19.48 2.55
CA VAL A 232 0.76 18.84 3.75
C VAL A 232 -0.23 18.91 4.91
N TYR A 233 -0.94 20.04 5.10
CA TYR A 233 -1.96 20.14 6.14
C TYR A 233 -3.15 19.21 5.89
N ILE A 234 -3.61 19.08 4.64
CA ILE A 234 -4.67 18.14 4.27
C ILE A 234 -4.22 16.70 4.51
N ILE A 235 -3.00 16.35 4.10
CA ILE A 235 -2.42 15.03 4.34
C ILE A 235 -2.36 14.77 5.85
N LEU A 236 -1.85 15.70 6.65
CA LEU A 236 -1.81 15.56 8.12
C LEU A 236 -3.19 15.38 8.74
N ALA A 237 -4.23 16.05 8.23
CA ALA A 237 -5.60 15.86 8.69
C ALA A 237 -6.08 14.42 8.41
N ILE A 238 -5.82 13.89 7.20
CA ILE A 238 -6.11 12.50 6.84
C ILE A 238 -5.36 11.53 7.76
N VAL A 239 -4.06 11.77 7.97
CA VAL A 239 -3.22 10.99 8.88
C VAL A 239 -3.81 10.95 10.29
N ALA A 240 -4.24 12.10 10.82
CA ALA A 240 -4.83 12.19 12.15
C ALA A 240 -6.13 11.37 12.24
N VAL A 241 -7.01 11.47 11.24
CA VAL A 241 -8.26 10.69 11.19
C VAL A 241 -7.98 9.19 11.17
N LEU A 242 -7.08 8.72 10.30
CA LEU A 242 -6.71 7.29 10.22
C LEU A 242 -6.10 6.79 11.53
N THR A 243 -5.22 7.59 12.14
CA THR A 243 -4.59 7.27 13.43
C THR A 243 -5.65 7.10 14.53
N LEU A 244 -6.63 8.00 14.58
CA LEU A 244 -7.75 7.91 15.54
C LEU A 244 -8.63 6.68 15.29
N LEU A 245 -8.91 6.36 14.03
CA LEU A 245 -9.68 5.17 13.66
C LEU A 245 -8.94 3.87 14.04
N TRP A 246 -7.63 3.80 13.86
CA TRP A 246 -6.84 2.66 14.29
C TRP A 246 -6.72 2.57 15.82
N ALA A 247 -6.59 3.70 16.51
CA ALA A 247 -6.64 3.72 17.98
C ALA A 247 -8.00 3.23 18.50
N LEU A 248 -9.11 3.63 17.85
CA LEU A 248 -10.44 3.13 18.14
C LEU A 248 -10.54 1.62 17.88
N ALA A 249 -10.09 1.16 16.72
CA ALA A 249 -10.06 -0.26 16.37
C ALA A 249 -9.23 -1.09 17.37
N ALA A 250 -8.09 -0.56 17.83
CA ALA A 250 -7.26 -1.17 18.88
C ALA A 250 -8.03 -1.31 20.19
N SER A 251 -8.82 -0.29 20.58
CA SER A 251 -9.64 -0.34 21.79
C SER A 251 -10.80 -1.34 21.71
N LEU A 252 -11.36 -1.56 20.52
CA LEU A 252 -12.52 -2.43 20.30
C LEU A 252 -12.10 -3.90 20.16
N GLU A 253 -11.04 -4.18 19.40
CA GLU A 253 -10.59 -5.54 19.11
C GLU A 253 -9.49 -6.05 20.07
N GLY A 254 -8.79 -5.14 20.77
CA GLY A 254 -7.65 -5.50 21.61
C GLY A 254 -6.45 -6.06 20.83
N ASN A 255 -6.42 -5.91 19.50
CA ASN A 255 -5.34 -6.43 18.67
C ASN A 255 -4.14 -5.46 18.66
N PRO A 256 -2.93 -5.92 19.02
CA PRO A 256 -1.76 -5.05 19.09
C PRO A 256 -1.36 -4.43 17.74
N GLY A 257 -1.73 -5.03 16.60
CA GLY A 257 -1.42 -4.48 15.29
C GLY A 257 -2.03 -3.09 15.05
N PHE A 258 -3.27 -2.86 15.51
CA PHE A 258 -3.90 -1.54 15.41
C PHE A 258 -3.22 -0.51 16.32
N THR A 259 -2.75 -0.93 17.50
CA THR A 259 -1.95 -0.08 18.39
C THR A 259 -0.64 0.33 17.72
N VAL A 260 0.05 -0.62 17.08
CA VAL A 260 1.30 -0.33 16.35
C VAL A 260 1.04 0.68 15.24
N LEU A 261 -0.03 0.51 14.45
CA LEU A 261 -0.39 1.47 13.40
C LEU A 261 -0.66 2.88 13.95
N ALA A 262 -1.42 2.98 15.04
CA ALA A 262 -1.73 4.25 15.68
C ALA A 262 -0.49 4.95 16.27
N ILE A 263 0.58 4.21 16.57
CA ILE A 263 1.86 4.77 17.04
C ILE A 263 2.77 5.13 15.87
N VAL A 264 2.97 4.21 14.94
CA VAL A 264 3.92 4.35 13.83
C VAL A 264 3.53 5.50 12.91
N MET A 265 2.24 5.66 12.64
CA MET A 265 1.76 6.65 11.69
C MET A 265 2.16 8.09 12.08
N PRO A 266 1.80 8.62 13.26
CA PRO A 266 2.24 9.96 13.66
C PRO A 266 3.76 10.04 13.87
N ALA A 267 4.41 8.95 14.28
CA ALA A 267 5.86 8.92 14.49
C ALA A 267 6.68 9.11 13.20
N ILE A 268 6.13 8.78 12.03
CA ILE A 268 6.79 8.97 10.73
C ILE A 268 6.20 10.18 10.00
N ALA A 269 4.88 10.28 9.90
CA ALA A 269 4.23 11.30 9.09
C ALA A 269 4.46 12.72 9.62
N VAL A 270 4.51 12.91 10.94
CA VAL A 270 4.70 14.25 11.52
C VAL A 270 6.12 14.77 11.26
N PRO A 271 7.20 14.01 11.50
CA PRO A 271 8.53 14.42 11.06
C PRO A 271 8.62 14.70 9.55
N SER A 272 8.06 13.83 8.70
CA SER A 272 8.07 14.05 7.25
C SER A 272 7.35 15.35 6.85
N ALA A 273 6.17 15.60 7.41
CA ALA A 273 5.45 16.85 7.20
C ALA A 273 6.22 18.08 7.69
N THR A 274 6.91 18.00 8.84
CA THR A 274 7.72 19.12 9.32
C THR A 274 8.92 19.43 8.42
N PHE A 275 9.42 18.43 7.70
CA PHE A 275 10.48 18.64 6.71
C PHE A 275 9.94 19.37 5.48
N VAL A 276 8.76 18.98 4.97
CA VAL A 276 8.13 19.63 3.81
C VAL A 276 7.67 21.06 4.11
N LEU A 277 7.07 21.29 5.28
CA LEU A 277 6.63 22.63 5.70
C LEU A 277 7.80 23.59 5.99
N ALA A 278 9.05 23.14 5.82
CA ALA A 278 10.27 23.92 6.11
C ALA A 278 10.16 24.69 7.43
N VAL A 279 9.57 24.05 8.45
CA VAL A 279 9.02 24.74 9.62
C VAL A 279 10.10 25.60 10.27
N GLU A 280 9.86 26.91 10.34
CA GLU A 280 10.82 27.88 10.89
C GLU A 280 11.18 27.58 12.36
N HIS A 281 10.32 26.87 13.09
CA HIS A 281 10.44 26.55 14.52
C HIS A 281 10.16 25.07 14.85
N PRO A 282 11.05 24.13 14.50
CA PRO A 282 10.85 22.69 14.74
C PRO A 282 10.74 22.33 16.23
N THR A 283 11.32 23.15 17.10
CA THR A 283 11.29 22.99 18.56
C THR A 283 9.89 23.21 19.17
N TRP A 284 9.07 24.07 18.56
CA TRP A 284 7.70 24.32 19.05
C TRP A 284 6.77 23.15 18.75
N TRP A 285 6.90 22.55 17.57
CA TRP A 285 6.18 21.32 17.24
C TRP A 285 6.59 20.15 18.12
N GLY A 286 7.90 19.95 18.29
CA GLY A 286 8.41 18.90 19.18
C GLY A 286 7.92 19.05 20.62
N SER A 287 7.94 20.27 21.16
CA SER A 287 7.45 20.52 22.53
C SER A 287 5.94 20.37 22.66
N GLY A 288 5.14 20.85 21.69
CA GLY A 288 3.69 20.65 21.67
C GLY A 288 3.28 19.17 21.66
N LEU A 289 3.93 18.37 20.80
CA LEU A 289 3.67 16.93 20.72
C LEU A 289 4.11 16.18 21.99
N ALA A 290 5.27 16.53 22.55
CA ALA A 290 5.77 15.92 23.79
C ALA A 290 4.86 16.22 24.98
N VAL A 291 4.41 17.46 25.13
CA VAL A 291 3.46 17.86 26.18
C VAL A 291 2.11 17.15 25.97
N GLY A 292 1.57 17.17 24.75
CA GLY A 292 0.30 16.50 24.43
C GLY A 292 0.34 15.00 24.72
N GLY A 293 1.36 14.30 24.20
CA GLY A 293 1.56 12.87 24.45
C GLY A 293 1.79 12.55 25.93
N GLY A 294 2.59 13.35 26.62
CA GLY A 294 2.85 13.21 28.05
C GLY A 294 1.60 13.38 28.90
N LEU A 295 0.73 14.34 28.58
CA LEU A 295 -0.55 14.54 29.28
C LEU A 295 -1.50 13.35 29.09
N ILE A 296 -1.62 12.83 27.86
CA ILE A 296 -2.47 11.67 27.57
C ILE A 296 -1.96 10.43 28.33
N LEU A 297 -0.66 10.14 28.26
CA LEU A 297 -0.06 9.00 28.98
C LEU A 297 -0.17 9.17 30.50
N GLY A 298 0.02 10.38 31.02
CA GLY A 298 -0.15 10.71 32.43
C GLY A 298 -1.58 10.45 32.91
N ALA A 299 -2.59 10.88 32.14
CA ALA A 299 -4.00 10.63 32.45
C ALA A 299 -4.35 9.13 32.45
N VAL A 300 -3.84 8.37 31.47
CA VAL A 300 -4.04 6.91 31.40
C VAL A 300 -3.35 6.20 32.56
N GLY A 301 -2.11 6.55 32.88
CA GLY A 301 -1.36 5.98 33.99
C GLY A 301 -2.02 6.25 35.34
N LEU A 302 -2.50 7.47 35.56
CA LEU A 302 -3.23 7.86 36.77
C LEU A 302 -4.53 7.06 36.91
N LYS A 303 -5.31 6.92 35.82
CA LYS A 303 -6.52 6.09 35.81
C LYS A 303 -6.21 4.62 36.16
N GLY A 304 -5.11 4.08 35.62
CA GLY A 304 -4.65 2.73 35.93
C GLY A 304 -4.33 2.53 37.41
N LEU A 305 -3.60 3.47 38.02
CA LEU A 305 -3.28 3.45 39.45
C LEU A 305 -4.54 3.52 40.32
N LEU A 306 -5.45 4.45 40.02
CA LEU A 306 -6.71 4.62 40.77
C LEU A 306 -7.67 3.43 40.67
N SER A 307 -7.52 2.59 39.63
CA SER A 307 -8.33 1.37 39.46
C SER A 307 -7.80 0.16 40.24
N ARG A 308 -6.53 0.16 40.65
CA ARG A 308 -5.91 -0.91 41.44
C ARG A 308 -6.35 -0.92 42.90
N ASP A 309 -6.68 0.23 43.47
CA ASP A 309 -7.13 0.35 44.87
C ASP A 309 -8.56 -0.16 45.11
N LYS A 310 -9.25 -0.63 44.06
CA LYS A 310 -10.64 -1.11 44.12
C LYS A 310 -10.80 -2.63 43.94
N THR A 311 -9.70 -3.37 43.83
CA THR A 311 -9.66 -4.85 43.78
C THR A 311 -8.91 -5.39 44.98
#